data_AF-G9ZQW3-F1
#
_entry.id   AF-G9ZQW3-F1
#
_cell.length_a   1.000
_cell.length_b   1.000
_cell.length_c   1.000
_cell.angle_alpha   90.00
_cell.angle_beta   90.00
_cell.angle_gamma   90.00
#
_symmetry.space_group_name_H-M   'P 1'
#
loop_
_entity.id
_entity.type
_entity.pdbx_description
1 polymer ?
#
loop_
_entity_poly.entity_id
_entity_poly.type
_entity_poly.pdbx_seq_one_letter_code
_entity_poly.pdbx_strand_id
1 'polypeptide(L)'
;MFNRQLVQLMKINLLYVNPQLTRRQRENGKTGSALYRSLIRQYVLLGVIFTALYGGSMLLVNLSKNVAVFTNLVALFTVIGLAQSITAIDNVFLESKDLADYLPLPLNPWSIYIAKFSVVGLTVLPVILPVWIMFVIAGLVPGRFIGVGITVGTLLFLLYYIFLFVLCSVGIFSFSQTKLYRRHQKMMTFLMTALSMIAMVVAILVMNMSEDNKVHTAVIPGLSQLHQVIVSPLSLESLITDWRSLSLRRLFLGLSCRNVSYPKF
;
A
#
# COMPACT_ATOMS: atom_id res chain seq x y z
N MET A 1 26.52 -0.37 14.73
CA MET A 1 25.85 0.81 15.32
C MET A 1 24.54 1.16 14.57
N PHE A 2 24.57 1.23 13.23
CA PHE A 2 23.43 1.51 12.33
C PHE A 2 22.14 0.73 12.62
N ASN A 3 22.23 -0.61 12.82
CA ASN A 3 21.04 -1.43 13.07
C ASN A 3 20.28 -1.09 14.37
N ARG A 4 20.99 -0.67 15.44
CA ARG A 4 20.32 -0.33 16.70
C ARG A 4 19.58 1.01 16.60
N GLN A 5 20.18 2.00 15.95
CA GLN A 5 19.55 3.30 15.73
C GLN A 5 18.30 3.18 14.85
N LEU A 6 18.39 2.45 13.75
CA LEU A 6 17.25 2.21 12.84
C LEU A 6 16.08 1.53 13.55
N VAL A 7 16.35 0.52 14.39
CA VAL A 7 15.31 -0.14 15.19
C VAL A 7 14.64 0.81 16.19
N GLN A 8 15.39 1.72 16.81
CA GLN A 8 14.80 2.71 17.73
C GLN A 8 13.94 3.73 16.97
N LEU A 9 14.40 4.20 15.82
CA LEU A 9 13.61 5.08 14.95
C LEU A 9 12.33 4.39 14.50
N MET A 10 12.40 3.11 14.11
CA MET A 10 11.20 2.34 13.76
C MET A 10 10.24 2.21 14.94
N LYS A 11 10.74 1.96 16.15
CA LYS A 11 9.91 1.90 17.36
C LYS A 11 9.16 3.21 17.59
N ILE A 12 9.85 4.35 17.50
CA ILE A 12 9.22 5.67 17.65
C ILE A 12 8.12 5.83 16.61
N ASN A 13 8.41 5.61 15.33
CA ASN A 13 7.44 5.76 14.25
C ASN A 13 6.26 4.78 14.36
N LEU A 14 6.46 3.58 14.91
CA LEU A 14 5.39 2.61 15.18
C LEU A 14 4.36 3.13 16.20
N LEU A 15 4.75 4.02 17.11
CA LEU A 15 3.79 4.64 18.04
C LEU A 15 2.89 5.65 17.31
N TYR A 16 3.46 6.37 16.34
CA TYR A 16 2.78 7.43 15.60
C TYR A 16 1.94 6.89 14.45
N VAL A 17 2.31 5.79 13.81
CA VAL A 17 1.59 5.31 12.60
C VAL A 17 0.10 5.03 12.85
N ASN A 18 -0.25 4.61 14.07
CA ASN A 18 -1.64 4.49 14.51
C ASN A 18 -1.77 4.92 15.98
N PRO A 19 -1.97 6.22 16.27
CA PRO A 19 -1.97 6.73 17.63
C PRO A 19 -3.16 6.20 18.44
N GLN A 20 -4.28 5.87 17.79
CA GLN A 20 -5.45 5.29 18.44
C GLN A 20 -5.17 3.87 18.93
N LEU A 21 -4.56 3.03 18.07
CA LEU A 21 -4.11 1.68 18.46
C LEU A 21 -3.10 1.77 19.61
N THR A 22 -2.12 2.68 19.51
CA THR A 22 -1.11 2.88 20.55
C THR A 22 -1.74 3.26 21.89
N ARG A 23 -2.70 4.19 21.92
CA ARG A 23 -3.43 4.59 23.14
C ARG A 23 -4.19 3.41 23.74
N ARG A 24 -4.97 2.68 22.93
CA ARG A 24 -5.69 1.48 23.38
C ARG A 24 -4.78 0.43 23.99
N GLN A 25 -3.60 0.18 23.41
CA GLN A 25 -2.65 -0.78 23.98
C GLN A 25 -2.05 -0.29 25.31
N ARG A 26 -1.84 1.01 25.48
CA ARG A 26 -1.39 1.61 26.76
C ARG A 26 -2.47 1.55 27.83
N GLU A 27 -3.72 1.82 27.47
CA GLU A 27 -4.90 1.66 28.35
C GLU A 27 -5.03 0.21 28.83
N ASN A 28 -4.69 -0.76 27.98
CA ASN A 28 -4.57 -2.18 28.35
C ASN A 28 -3.29 -2.53 29.15
N GLY A 29 -2.59 -1.55 29.72
CA GLY A 29 -1.42 -1.72 30.58
C GLY A 29 -0.11 -2.05 29.87
N LYS A 30 -0.05 -2.03 28.53
CA LYS A 30 1.19 -2.38 27.80
C LYS A 30 2.15 -1.19 27.74
N THR A 31 3.37 -1.40 28.23
CA THR A 31 4.45 -0.41 28.24
C THR A 31 5.76 -0.98 27.69
N GLY A 32 6.76 -0.11 27.46
CA GLY A 32 8.10 -0.51 27.04
C GLY A 32 8.11 -1.46 25.84
N SER A 33 8.86 -2.57 25.94
CA SER A 33 8.98 -3.58 24.88
C SER A 33 7.67 -4.31 24.57
N ALA A 34 6.82 -4.53 25.58
CA ALA A 34 5.53 -5.19 25.43
C ALA A 34 4.57 -4.39 24.54
N LEU A 35 4.61 -3.05 24.64
CA LEU A 35 3.84 -2.16 23.77
C LEU A 35 4.21 -2.37 22.30
N TYR A 36 5.49 -2.20 21.94
CA TYR A 36 5.94 -2.36 20.55
C TYR A 36 5.63 -3.75 19.99
N ARG A 37 5.89 -4.81 20.78
CA ARG A 37 5.59 -6.19 20.37
C ARG A 37 4.11 -6.39 20.11
N SER A 38 3.24 -5.77 20.91
CA SER A 38 1.79 -5.86 20.72
C SER A 38 1.32 -5.15 19.45
N LEU A 39 1.89 -3.99 19.11
CA LEU A 39 1.58 -3.26 17.89
C LEU A 39 2.00 -4.06 16.65
N ILE A 40 3.22 -4.59 16.62
CA ILE A 40 3.69 -5.45 15.52
C ILE A 40 2.83 -6.70 15.41
N ARG A 41 2.55 -7.38 16.53
CA ARG A 41 1.68 -8.56 16.55
C ARG A 41 0.29 -8.25 16.00
N GLN A 42 -0.27 -7.07 16.25
CA GLN A 42 -1.56 -6.67 15.69
C GLN A 42 -1.50 -6.61 14.16
N TYR A 43 -0.49 -5.98 13.58
CA TYR A 43 -0.34 -5.92 12.12
C TYR A 43 -0.11 -7.30 11.51
N VAL A 44 0.73 -8.12 12.13
CA VAL A 44 0.95 -9.51 11.68
C VAL A 44 -0.33 -10.34 11.75
N LEU A 45 -1.07 -10.24 12.87
CA LEU A 45 -2.35 -10.94 13.05
C LEU A 45 -3.37 -10.50 12.01
N LEU A 46 -3.48 -9.18 11.75
CA LEU A 46 -4.33 -8.66 10.69
C LEU A 46 -3.93 -9.23 9.33
N GLY A 47 -2.62 -9.31 9.03
CA GLY A 47 -2.14 -9.89 7.78
C GLY A 47 -2.53 -11.36 7.64
N VAL A 48 -2.37 -12.16 8.70
CA VAL A 48 -2.78 -13.56 8.73
C VAL A 48 -4.29 -13.70 8.53
N ILE A 49 -5.09 -12.92 9.25
CA ILE A 49 -6.56 -12.98 9.16
C ILE A 49 -7.03 -12.58 7.76
N PHE A 50 -6.55 -11.46 7.22
CA PHE A 50 -6.92 -11.00 5.88
C PHE A 50 -6.51 -12.01 4.82
N THR A 51 -5.30 -12.56 4.91
CA THR A 51 -4.82 -13.59 3.98
C THR A 51 -5.65 -14.87 4.08
N ALA A 52 -6.00 -15.31 5.29
CA ALA A 52 -6.79 -16.53 5.48
C ALA A 52 -8.22 -16.38 4.95
N LEU A 53 -8.91 -15.28 5.32
CA LEU A 53 -10.30 -15.05 4.94
C LEU A 53 -10.43 -14.76 3.44
N TYR A 54 -9.68 -13.80 2.92
CA TYR A 54 -9.79 -13.39 1.52
C TYR A 54 -9.00 -14.32 0.59
N GLY A 55 -7.78 -14.72 0.97
CA GLY A 55 -7.00 -15.65 0.15
C GLY A 55 -7.65 -17.04 0.09
N GLY A 56 -8.24 -17.51 1.19
CA GLY A 56 -8.97 -18.77 1.22
C GLY A 56 -10.21 -18.77 0.32
N SER A 57 -11.02 -17.71 0.36
CA SER A 57 -12.22 -17.61 -0.50
C SER A 57 -11.87 -17.55 -1.99
N MET A 58 -10.72 -16.96 -2.35
CA MET A 58 -10.25 -16.85 -3.73
C MET A 58 -9.82 -18.19 -4.34
N LEU A 59 -9.47 -19.20 -3.54
CA LEU A 59 -9.16 -20.54 -4.05
C LEU A 59 -10.37 -21.22 -4.70
N LEU A 60 -11.58 -20.79 -4.35
CA LEU A 60 -12.83 -21.31 -4.91
C LEU A 60 -13.19 -20.68 -6.27
N VAL A 61 -12.47 -19.63 -6.69
CA VAL A 61 -12.75 -18.88 -7.92
C VAL A 61 -11.64 -19.11 -8.93
N ASN A 62 -12.02 -19.41 -10.18
CA ASN A 62 -11.04 -19.52 -11.26
C ASN A 62 -10.57 -18.12 -11.74
N LEU A 63 -9.68 -17.49 -10.98
CA LEU A 63 -9.15 -16.15 -11.29
C LEU A 63 -8.35 -16.11 -12.60
N SER A 64 -7.80 -17.24 -13.05
CA SER A 64 -7.10 -17.30 -14.34
C SER A 64 -8.02 -17.06 -15.54
N LYS A 65 -9.31 -17.41 -15.42
CA LYS A 65 -10.33 -17.25 -16.47
C LYS A 65 -11.26 -16.06 -16.23
N ASN A 66 -11.53 -15.74 -14.97
CA ASN A 66 -12.48 -14.68 -14.59
C ASN A 66 -11.78 -13.33 -14.41
N VAL A 67 -11.40 -12.69 -15.53
CA VAL A 67 -10.70 -11.40 -15.56
C VAL A 67 -11.47 -10.33 -14.79
N ALA A 68 -12.79 -10.26 -14.96
CA ALA A 68 -13.62 -9.26 -14.30
C ALA A 68 -13.54 -9.34 -12.77
N VAL A 69 -13.67 -10.56 -12.21
CA VAL A 69 -13.58 -10.79 -10.76
C VAL A 69 -12.18 -10.43 -10.25
N PHE A 70 -11.13 -10.83 -10.97
CA PHE A 70 -9.76 -10.44 -10.66
C PHE A 70 -9.61 -8.92 -10.62
N THR A 71 -10.01 -8.21 -11.68
CA THR A 71 -9.80 -6.75 -11.76
C THR A 71 -10.57 -5.98 -10.71
N ASN A 72 -11.79 -6.40 -10.38
CA ASN A 72 -12.60 -5.73 -9.36
C ASN A 72 -12.01 -5.95 -7.97
N LEU A 73 -11.66 -7.19 -7.60
CA LEU A 73 -11.04 -7.45 -6.31
C LEU A 73 -9.68 -6.75 -6.16
N VAL A 74 -8.83 -6.72 -7.21
CA VAL A 74 -7.58 -5.95 -7.19
C VAL A 74 -7.87 -4.45 -6.99
N ALA A 75 -8.87 -3.90 -7.67
CA ALA A 75 -9.26 -2.50 -7.49
C ALA A 75 -9.73 -2.22 -6.05
N LEU A 76 -10.47 -3.14 -5.44
CA LEU A 76 -10.95 -3.01 -4.06
C LEU A 76 -9.79 -2.84 -3.10
N PHE A 77 -8.86 -3.81 -3.13
CA PHE A 77 -7.69 -3.80 -2.28
C PHE A 77 -6.75 -2.65 -2.63
N THR A 78 -6.72 -2.19 -3.88
CA THR A 78 -6.01 -0.96 -4.27
C THR A 78 -6.56 0.24 -3.52
N VAL A 79 -7.89 0.45 -3.56
CA VAL A 79 -8.53 1.60 -2.90
C VAL A 79 -8.33 1.53 -1.38
N ILE A 80 -8.57 0.37 -0.76
CA ILE A 80 -8.37 0.17 0.67
C ILE A 80 -6.91 0.39 1.05
N GLY A 81 -5.97 -0.16 0.28
CA GLY A 81 -4.54 -0.04 0.52
C GLY A 81 -4.02 1.38 0.36
N LEU A 82 -4.53 2.13 -0.63
CA LEU A 82 -4.24 3.56 -0.78
C LEU A 82 -4.76 4.35 0.41
N ALA A 83 -6.01 4.10 0.85
CA ALA A 83 -6.56 4.76 2.02
C ALA A 83 -5.72 4.52 3.28
N GLN A 84 -5.34 3.27 3.53
CA GLN A 84 -4.49 2.89 4.65
C GLN A 84 -3.09 3.53 4.56
N SER A 85 -2.52 3.60 3.35
CA SER A 85 -1.24 4.25 3.10
C SER A 85 -1.31 5.74 3.39
N ILE A 86 -2.42 6.40 3.02
CA ILE A 86 -2.58 7.83 3.23
C ILE A 86 -2.53 8.16 4.72
N THR A 87 -3.38 7.51 5.52
CA THR A 87 -3.40 7.72 6.96
C THR A 87 -2.06 7.39 7.62
N ALA A 88 -1.39 6.32 7.20
CA ALA A 88 -0.10 5.93 7.75
C ALA A 88 1.00 6.96 7.44
N ILE A 89 1.06 7.47 6.20
CA ILE A 89 2.04 8.48 5.79
C ILE A 89 1.76 9.80 6.51
N ASP A 90 0.51 10.25 6.55
CA ASP A 90 0.14 11.50 7.23
C ASP A 90 0.55 11.46 8.71
N ASN A 91 0.24 10.39 9.41
CA ASN A 91 0.59 10.24 10.82
C ASN A 91 2.12 10.22 11.04
N VAL A 92 2.85 9.45 10.23
CA VAL A 92 4.28 9.21 10.42
C VAL A 92 5.13 10.39 9.94
N PHE A 93 4.77 11.02 8.82
CA PHE A 93 5.58 12.08 8.20
C PHE A 93 5.11 13.48 8.49
N LEU A 94 3.80 13.70 8.70
CA LEU A 94 3.23 15.05 8.81
C LEU A 94 2.80 15.39 10.24
N GLU A 95 2.20 14.45 10.97
CA GLU A 95 1.75 14.68 12.36
C GLU A 95 2.83 14.47 13.42
N SER A 96 3.74 13.52 13.24
CA SER A 96 4.76 13.20 14.26
C SER A 96 5.67 14.38 14.60
N LYS A 97 5.91 15.30 13.65
CA LYS A 97 6.76 16.51 13.77
C LYS A 97 8.13 16.27 14.41
N ASP A 98 8.61 15.03 14.34
CA ASP A 98 9.79 14.52 15.05
C ASP A 98 11.13 14.88 14.36
N LEU A 99 11.07 15.37 13.12
CA LEU A 99 12.27 15.69 12.34
C LEU A 99 13.09 16.83 12.95
N ALA A 100 12.43 17.82 13.57
CA ALA A 100 13.11 18.92 14.27
C ALA A 100 13.88 18.40 15.50
N ASP A 101 13.30 17.44 16.22
CA ASP A 101 13.90 16.82 17.40
C ASP A 101 15.07 15.89 17.04
N TYR A 102 15.12 15.40 15.79
CA TYR A 102 16.24 14.61 15.27
C TYR A 102 17.42 15.46 14.79
N LEU A 103 17.20 16.74 14.45
CA LEU A 103 18.23 17.63 13.91
C LEU A 103 19.48 17.80 14.79
N PRO A 104 19.39 17.92 16.14
CA PRO A 104 20.56 18.02 16.99
C PRO A 104 21.24 16.68 17.29
N LEU A 105 20.64 15.55 16.90
CA LEU A 105 21.19 14.22 17.15
C LEU A 105 22.12 13.79 16.01
N PRO A 106 23.18 13.01 16.28
CA PRO A 106 24.08 12.45 15.26
C PRO A 106 23.42 11.28 14.53
N LEU A 107 22.28 11.53 13.89
CA LEU A 107 21.48 10.58 13.12
C LEU A 107 21.73 10.79 11.63
N ASN A 108 21.89 9.68 10.90
CA ASN A 108 21.91 9.74 9.45
C ASN A 108 20.48 10.01 8.93
N PRO A 109 20.26 11.08 8.13
CA PRO A 109 18.94 11.39 7.57
C PRO A 109 18.30 10.21 6.84
N TRP A 110 19.08 9.41 6.12
CA TRP A 110 18.58 8.21 5.42
C TRP A 110 17.98 7.18 6.37
N SER A 111 18.53 7.01 7.57
CA SER A 111 17.99 6.08 8.56
C SER A 111 16.62 6.51 9.07
N ILE A 112 16.36 7.82 9.14
CA ILE A 112 15.05 8.37 9.53
C ILE A 112 14.01 8.03 8.46
N TYR A 113 14.32 8.30 7.19
CA TYR A 113 13.40 7.99 6.09
C TYR A 113 13.13 6.50 5.95
N ILE A 114 14.17 5.65 6.00
CA ILE A 114 14.02 4.20 5.92
C ILE A 114 13.15 3.69 7.08
N ALA A 115 13.37 4.18 8.30
CA ALA A 115 12.57 3.78 9.45
C ALA A 115 11.08 4.15 9.28
N LYS A 116 10.80 5.39 8.84
CA LYS A 116 9.43 5.86 8.59
C LYS A 116 8.74 5.03 7.51
N PHE A 117 9.36 4.87 6.35
CA PHE A 117 8.80 4.09 5.25
C PHE A 117 8.65 2.60 5.60
N SER A 118 9.57 2.02 6.39
CA SER A 118 9.45 0.63 6.85
C SER A 118 8.21 0.43 7.73
N VAL A 119 7.94 1.38 8.63
CA VAL A 119 6.74 1.35 9.48
C VAL A 119 5.47 1.52 8.64
N VAL A 120 5.43 2.51 7.73
CA VAL A 120 4.30 2.68 6.82
C VAL A 120 4.06 1.39 6.02
N GLY A 121 5.10 0.83 5.41
CA GLY A 121 5.02 -0.41 4.64
C GLY A 121 4.47 -1.57 5.46
N LEU A 122 4.96 -1.77 6.69
CA LEU A 122 4.47 -2.78 7.62
C LEU A 122 2.97 -2.66 7.91
N THR A 123 2.43 -1.43 8.01
CA THR A 123 1.00 -1.23 8.29
C THR A 123 0.09 -1.44 7.09
N VAL A 124 0.61 -1.23 5.87
CA VAL A 124 -0.13 -1.40 4.62
C VAL A 124 -0.11 -2.86 4.15
N LEU A 125 0.96 -3.58 4.45
CA LEU A 125 1.17 -4.96 4.01
C LEU A 125 -0.02 -5.89 4.30
N PRO A 126 -0.64 -5.90 5.51
CA PRO A 126 -1.80 -6.74 5.81
C PRO A 126 -2.97 -6.60 4.83
N VAL A 127 -3.23 -5.38 4.36
CA VAL A 127 -4.34 -5.06 3.45
C VAL A 127 -4.06 -5.53 2.03
N ILE A 128 -2.80 -5.48 1.61
CA ILE A 128 -2.38 -5.79 0.24
C ILE A 128 -1.99 -7.28 0.08
N LEU A 129 -1.73 -8.02 1.16
CA LEU A 129 -1.42 -9.46 1.11
C LEU A 129 -2.47 -10.31 0.37
N PRO A 130 -3.78 -10.10 0.47
CA PRO A 130 -4.76 -10.79 -0.36
C PRO A 130 -4.48 -10.64 -1.87
N VAL A 131 -3.99 -9.48 -2.33
CA VAL A 131 -3.62 -9.26 -3.74
C VAL A 131 -2.44 -10.13 -4.16
N TRP A 132 -1.48 -10.39 -3.26
CA TRP A 132 -0.40 -11.34 -3.53
C TRP A 132 -0.96 -12.74 -3.81
N ILE A 133 -1.88 -13.20 -2.96
CA ILE A 133 -2.54 -14.51 -3.14
C ILE A 133 -3.32 -14.53 -4.47
N MET A 134 -4.06 -13.47 -4.80
CA MET A 134 -4.75 -13.36 -6.08
C MET A 134 -3.81 -13.51 -7.27
N PHE A 135 -2.64 -12.86 -7.22
CA PHE A 135 -1.67 -12.89 -8.32
C PHE A 135 -1.07 -14.28 -8.47
N VAL A 136 -0.77 -14.95 -7.36
CA VAL A 136 -0.28 -16.34 -7.38
C VAL A 136 -1.36 -17.27 -7.95
N ILE A 137 -2.60 -17.21 -7.45
CA ILE A 137 -3.72 -18.06 -7.89
C ILE A 137 -4.05 -17.82 -9.37
N ALA A 138 -4.11 -16.57 -9.82
CA ALA A 138 -4.34 -16.25 -11.23
C ALA A 138 -3.23 -16.81 -12.14
N GLY A 139 -2.02 -16.96 -11.62
CA GLY A 139 -0.87 -17.56 -12.31
C GLY A 139 -0.91 -19.10 -12.37
N LEU A 140 -1.80 -19.77 -11.66
CA LEU A 140 -1.96 -21.22 -11.67
C LEU A 140 -2.80 -21.67 -12.87
N VAL A 141 -2.21 -21.56 -14.06
CA VAL A 141 -2.84 -21.98 -15.32
C VAL A 141 -2.68 -23.49 -15.52
N PRO A 142 -3.73 -24.23 -15.89
CA PRO A 142 -3.64 -25.67 -16.17
C PRO A 142 -2.58 -25.98 -17.25
N GLY A 143 -1.78 -27.03 -17.03
CA GLY A 143 -0.72 -27.44 -17.97
C GLY A 143 0.59 -26.64 -17.87
N ARG A 144 0.67 -25.61 -17.01
CA ARG A 144 1.91 -24.87 -16.73
C ARG A 144 2.51 -25.29 -15.39
N PHE A 145 3.84 -25.33 -15.31
CA PHE A 145 4.54 -25.58 -14.05
C PHE A 145 4.14 -24.57 -12.97
N ILE A 146 3.68 -25.07 -11.81
CA ILE A 146 3.16 -24.27 -10.69
C ILE A 146 4.17 -23.21 -10.23
N GLY A 147 5.46 -23.54 -10.25
CA GLY A 147 6.52 -22.61 -9.84
C GLY A 147 6.53 -21.32 -10.67
N VAL A 148 6.15 -21.37 -11.96
CA VAL A 148 6.06 -20.17 -12.81
C VAL A 148 4.98 -19.22 -12.29
N GLY A 149 3.82 -19.74 -11.90
CA GLY A 149 2.72 -18.93 -11.35
C GLY A 149 3.12 -18.26 -10.04
N ILE A 150 3.80 -18.98 -9.16
CA ILE A 150 4.31 -18.45 -7.89
C ILE A 150 5.36 -17.36 -8.14
N THR A 151 6.33 -17.60 -9.02
CA THR A 151 7.41 -16.64 -9.29
C THR A 151 6.89 -15.38 -9.97
N VAL A 152 6.09 -15.50 -11.01
CA VAL A 152 5.55 -14.36 -11.76
C VAL A 152 4.56 -13.59 -10.90
N GLY A 153 3.65 -14.28 -10.21
CA GLY A 153 2.67 -13.66 -9.32
C GLY A 153 3.34 -12.88 -8.19
N THR A 154 4.38 -13.45 -7.57
CA THR A 154 5.14 -12.77 -6.50
C THR A 154 5.94 -11.59 -7.03
N LEU A 155 6.60 -11.72 -8.18
CA LEU A 155 7.36 -10.63 -8.79
C LEU A 155 6.43 -9.45 -9.14
N LEU A 156 5.29 -9.73 -9.79
CA LEU A 156 4.33 -8.70 -10.15
C LEU A 156 3.70 -8.06 -8.91
N PHE A 157 3.46 -8.83 -7.86
CA PHE A 157 2.98 -8.31 -6.59
C PHE A 157 3.96 -7.32 -5.97
N LEU A 158 5.26 -7.65 -5.92
CA LEU A 158 6.28 -6.74 -5.42
C LEU A 158 6.31 -5.44 -6.24
N LEU A 159 6.24 -5.55 -7.56
CA LEU A 159 6.23 -4.41 -8.48
C LEU A 159 4.98 -3.54 -8.26
N TYR A 160 3.81 -4.17 -8.10
CA TYR A 160 2.54 -3.51 -7.79
C TYR A 160 2.56 -2.83 -6.42
N TYR A 161 3.07 -3.51 -5.39
CA TYR A 161 3.18 -2.96 -4.03
C TYR A 161 4.11 -1.75 -3.98
N ILE A 162 5.30 -1.85 -4.60
CA ILE A 162 6.24 -0.73 -4.71
C ILE A 162 5.60 0.43 -5.50
N PHE A 163 4.90 0.12 -6.59
CA PHE A 163 4.22 1.13 -7.39
C PHE A 163 3.16 1.89 -6.58
N LEU A 164 2.28 1.18 -5.85
CA LEU A 164 1.28 1.82 -4.98
C LEU A 164 1.93 2.67 -3.89
N PHE A 165 2.98 2.14 -3.26
CA PHE A 165 3.69 2.83 -2.21
C PHE A 165 4.30 4.15 -2.70
N VAL A 166 4.96 4.12 -3.87
CA VAL A 166 5.53 5.32 -4.51
C VAL A 166 4.43 6.29 -4.94
N LEU A 167 3.38 5.79 -5.59
CA LEU A 167 2.25 6.60 -6.04
C LEU A 167 1.62 7.37 -4.88
N CYS A 168 1.35 6.67 -3.77
CA CYS A 168 0.75 7.27 -2.58
C CYS A 168 1.71 8.27 -1.91
N SER A 169 2.98 7.90 -1.75
CA SER A 169 4.00 8.78 -1.18
C SER A 169 4.14 10.07 -1.98
N VAL A 170 4.28 9.98 -3.30
CA VAL A 170 4.37 11.15 -4.19
C VAL A 170 3.10 12.00 -4.10
N GLY A 171 1.91 11.38 -4.10
CA GLY A 171 0.64 12.08 -3.98
C GLY A 171 0.56 12.92 -2.70
N ILE A 172 0.88 12.34 -1.56
CA ILE A 172 0.83 13.02 -0.26
C ILE A 172 1.91 14.10 -0.16
N PHE A 173 3.15 13.78 -0.52
CA PHE A 173 4.22 14.77 -0.43
C PHE A 173 3.97 15.94 -1.37
N SER A 174 3.41 15.71 -2.56
CA SER A 174 3.00 16.78 -3.48
C SER A 174 1.90 17.64 -2.88
N PHE A 175 0.86 17.01 -2.30
CA PHE A 175 -0.24 17.74 -1.67
C PHE A 175 0.20 18.54 -0.44
N SER A 176 1.09 17.98 0.37
CA SER A 176 1.62 18.61 1.59
C SER A 176 2.41 19.89 1.32
N GLN A 177 2.94 20.06 0.11
CA GLN A 177 3.67 21.26 -0.30
C GLN A 177 2.74 22.42 -0.68
N THR A 178 1.43 22.19 -0.86
CA THR A 178 0.50 23.24 -1.23
C THR A 178 0.31 24.26 -0.09
N LYS A 179 0.10 25.54 -0.45
CA LYS A 179 -0.11 26.63 0.51
C LYS A 179 -1.34 26.38 1.39
N LEU A 180 -2.39 25.77 0.83
CA LEU A 180 -3.61 25.40 1.53
C LEU A 180 -3.32 24.37 2.64
N TYR A 181 -2.53 23.33 2.33
CA TYR A 181 -2.11 22.33 3.30
C TYR A 181 -1.33 22.95 4.46
N ARG A 182 -0.34 23.79 4.17
CA ARG A 182 0.46 24.44 5.23
C ARG A 182 -0.36 25.37 6.11
N ARG A 183 -1.40 26.02 5.57
CA ARG A 183 -2.28 26.94 6.31
C ARG A 183 -3.24 26.20 7.24
N HIS A 184 -3.79 25.06 6.81
CA HIS A 184 -4.82 24.31 7.54
C HIS A 184 -4.47 22.83 7.73
N GLN A 185 -3.24 22.53 8.16
CA GLN A 185 -2.67 21.18 8.21
C GLN A 185 -3.60 20.14 8.85
N LYS A 186 -4.15 20.43 10.05
CA LYS A 186 -5.06 19.50 10.75
C LYS A 186 -6.35 19.22 9.99
N MET A 187 -6.94 20.25 9.39
CA MET A 187 -8.17 20.10 8.59
C MET A 187 -7.88 19.29 7.32
N MET A 188 -6.73 19.51 6.69
CA MET A 188 -6.37 18.80 5.45
C MET A 188 -6.06 17.33 5.70
N THR A 189 -5.33 16.99 6.78
CA THR A 189 -5.14 15.60 7.21
C THR A 189 -6.48 14.91 7.51
N PHE A 190 -7.40 15.63 8.18
CA PHE A 190 -8.75 15.13 8.43
C PHE A 190 -9.50 14.86 7.11
N LEU A 191 -9.48 15.79 6.16
CA LEU A 191 -10.13 15.64 4.86
C LEU A 191 -9.56 14.50 4.03
N MET A 192 -8.23 14.34 3.99
CA MET A 192 -7.57 13.25 3.26
C MET A 192 -7.97 11.89 3.84
N THR A 193 -7.96 11.78 5.17
CA THR A 193 -8.39 10.57 5.88
C THR A 193 -9.88 10.30 5.62
N ALA A 194 -10.75 11.31 5.76
CA ALA A 194 -12.19 11.17 5.55
C ALA A 194 -12.54 10.79 4.10
N LEU A 195 -11.90 11.44 3.12
CA LEU A 195 -12.08 11.13 1.71
C LEU A 195 -11.64 9.69 1.41
N SER A 196 -10.55 9.23 2.04
CA SER A 196 -10.08 7.85 1.88
C SER A 196 -11.06 6.81 2.45
N MET A 197 -11.71 7.12 3.58
CA MET A 197 -12.79 6.29 4.13
C MET A 197 -14.02 6.27 3.22
N ILE A 198 -14.44 7.42 2.69
CA ILE A 198 -15.56 7.50 1.76
C ILE A 198 -15.25 6.68 0.50
N ALA A 199 -14.06 6.84 -0.08
CA ALA A 199 -13.63 6.07 -1.25
C ALA A 199 -13.66 4.57 -0.98
N MET A 200 -13.23 4.14 0.21
CA MET A 200 -13.29 2.74 0.64
C MET A 200 -14.74 2.22 0.70
N VAL A 201 -15.64 2.95 1.35
CA VAL A 201 -17.06 2.56 1.48
C VAL A 201 -17.72 2.50 0.11
N VAL A 202 -17.48 3.49 -0.75
CA VAL A 202 -18.00 3.52 -2.12
C VAL A 202 -17.48 2.32 -2.92
N ALA A 203 -16.20 2.00 -2.83
CA ALA A 203 -15.62 0.84 -3.52
C ALA A 203 -16.29 -0.48 -3.11
N ILE A 204 -16.53 -0.68 -1.81
CA ILE A 204 -17.22 -1.86 -1.29
C ILE A 204 -18.67 -1.92 -1.80
N LEU A 205 -19.41 -0.80 -1.72
CA LEU A 205 -20.81 -0.75 -2.16
C LEU A 205 -20.96 -1.03 -3.66
N VAL A 206 -20.13 -0.42 -4.49
CA VAL A 206 -20.15 -0.62 -5.95
C VAL A 206 -19.91 -2.10 -6.29
N MET A 207 -19.01 -2.77 -5.58
CA MET A 207 -18.72 -4.18 -5.83
C MET A 207 -19.85 -5.11 -5.37
N ASN A 208 -20.42 -4.85 -4.20
CA ASN A 208 -21.56 -5.63 -3.70
C ASN A 208 -22.79 -5.50 -4.62
N MET A 209 -23.09 -4.29 -5.12
CA MET A 209 -24.20 -4.08 -6.07
C MET A 209 -23.96 -4.76 -7.42
N SER A 210 -22.70 -4.96 -7.80
CA SER A 210 -22.33 -5.63 -9.05
C SER A 210 -22.52 -7.14 -8.98
N GLU A 211 -22.42 -7.76 -7.80
CA GLU A 211 -22.72 -9.18 -7.60
C GLU A 211 -24.22 -9.48 -7.68
N ASP A 212 -25.06 -8.61 -7.12
CA ASP A 212 -26.51 -8.86 -6.96
C ASP A 212 -27.30 -8.72 -8.28
N ASN A 213 -26.90 -7.78 -9.16
CA ASN A 213 -27.70 -7.43 -10.33
C ASN A 213 -27.35 -8.16 -11.64
N LYS A 214 -26.44 -9.16 -11.65
CA LYS A 214 -25.88 -9.75 -12.90
C LYS A 214 -25.48 -8.69 -13.94
N VAL A 215 -25.18 -7.47 -13.50
CA VAL A 215 -24.58 -6.45 -14.36
C VAL A 215 -23.24 -7.04 -14.76
N HIS A 216 -22.97 -7.13 -16.07
CA HIS A 216 -21.68 -7.57 -16.57
C HIS A 216 -20.59 -6.84 -15.79
N THR A 217 -19.91 -7.56 -14.90
CA THR A 217 -18.95 -6.95 -14.00
C THR A 217 -17.86 -6.37 -14.89
N ALA A 218 -17.78 -5.04 -14.96
CA ALA A 218 -16.94 -4.39 -15.94
C ALA A 218 -15.48 -4.74 -15.66
N VAL A 219 -14.75 -5.12 -16.73
CA VAL A 219 -13.31 -5.31 -16.65
C VAL A 219 -12.67 -3.93 -16.54
N ILE A 220 -11.92 -3.69 -15.46
CA ILE A 220 -11.29 -2.38 -15.23
C ILE A 220 -10.06 -2.25 -16.12
N PRO A 221 -10.03 -1.29 -17.06
CA PRO A 221 -8.87 -1.04 -17.90
C PRO A 221 -7.65 -0.64 -17.04
N GLY A 222 -6.47 -1.18 -17.35
CA GLY A 222 -5.24 -0.99 -16.56
C GLY A 222 -4.93 -2.18 -15.65
N LEU A 223 -5.95 -2.74 -14.99
CA LEU A 223 -5.80 -3.94 -14.14
C LEU A 223 -5.90 -5.24 -14.94
N SER A 224 -6.59 -5.23 -16.08
CA SER A 224 -6.64 -6.38 -16.99
C SER A 224 -5.27 -6.71 -17.61
N GLN A 225 -4.40 -5.72 -17.77
CA GLN A 225 -3.02 -5.92 -18.21
C GLN A 225 -2.21 -6.70 -17.18
N LEU A 226 -2.41 -6.43 -15.88
CA LEU A 226 -1.77 -7.20 -14.81
C LEU A 226 -2.21 -8.67 -14.89
N HIS A 227 -3.50 -8.91 -15.15
CA HIS A 227 -4.02 -10.26 -15.34
C HIS A 227 -3.38 -10.97 -16.55
N GLN A 228 -3.26 -10.28 -17.69
CA GLN A 228 -2.63 -10.83 -18.89
C GLN A 228 -1.16 -11.20 -18.67
N VAL A 229 -0.38 -10.36 -17.98
CA VAL A 229 1.02 -10.64 -17.64
C VAL A 229 1.14 -11.88 -16.75
N ILE A 230 0.22 -12.08 -15.81
CA ILE A 230 0.20 -13.26 -14.93
C ILE A 230 -0.16 -14.54 -15.72
N VAL A 231 -1.21 -14.47 -16.54
CA VAL A 231 -1.73 -15.65 -17.26
C VAL A 231 -0.82 -16.01 -18.43
N SER A 232 -0.23 -15.04 -19.13
CA SER A 232 0.59 -15.23 -20.33
C SER A 232 1.86 -14.34 -20.28
N PRO A 233 2.84 -14.66 -19.42
CA PRO A 233 4.02 -13.80 -19.19
C PRO A 233 4.97 -13.71 -20.39
N LEU A 234 4.98 -14.71 -21.27
CA LEU A 234 5.88 -14.80 -22.43
C LEU A 234 5.23 -14.34 -23.74
N SER A 235 4.01 -13.79 -23.72
CA SER A 235 3.37 -13.28 -24.93
C SER A 235 3.93 -11.90 -25.32
N LEU A 236 4.06 -11.66 -26.63
CA LEU A 236 4.49 -10.35 -27.18
C LEU A 236 3.60 -9.18 -26.70
N GLU A 237 2.32 -9.45 -26.46
CA GLU A 237 1.34 -8.51 -25.90
C GLU A 237 1.71 -8.04 -24.47
N SER A 238 2.21 -8.95 -23.61
CA SER A 238 2.68 -8.63 -22.25
C SER A 238 3.94 -7.75 -22.27
N LEU A 239 4.87 -8.03 -23.20
CA LEU A 239 6.10 -7.26 -23.35
C LEU A 239 5.85 -5.82 -23.84
N ILE A 240 4.83 -5.62 -24.68
CA ILE A 240 4.46 -4.29 -25.21
C ILE A 240 3.66 -3.47 -24.19
N THR A 241 2.86 -4.12 -23.33
CA THR A 241 2.17 -3.44 -22.21
C THR A 241 3.13 -2.99 -21.12
N ASP A 242 4.21 -3.74 -20.86
CA ASP A 242 5.31 -3.31 -20.00
C ASP A 242 5.97 -2.02 -20.53
N TRP A 243 6.23 -1.92 -21.84
CA TRP A 243 6.80 -0.70 -22.45
C TRP A 243 5.89 0.53 -22.33
N ARG A 244 4.57 0.38 -22.53
CA ARG A 244 3.60 1.49 -22.42
C ARG A 244 3.37 1.96 -20.98
N SER A 245 3.46 1.06 -20.00
CA SER A 245 3.34 1.42 -18.59
C SER A 245 4.64 2.04 -18.03
N LEU A 246 5.81 1.63 -18.54
CA LEU A 246 7.11 2.23 -18.22
C LEU A 246 7.29 3.65 -18.78
N SER A 247 6.73 3.96 -19.95
CA SER A 247 6.79 5.31 -20.53
C SER A 247 5.94 6.33 -19.75
N LEU A 248 4.77 5.92 -19.25
CA LEU A 248 3.95 6.70 -18.32
C LEU A 248 4.68 6.96 -16.98
N ARG A 249 5.43 5.97 -16.46
CA ARG A 249 6.26 6.13 -15.25
C ARG A 249 7.38 7.15 -15.47
N ARG A 250 8.03 7.17 -16.64
CA ARG A 250 9.08 8.16 -16.97
C ARG A 250 8.50 9.57 -17.17
N LEU A 251 7.31 9.70 -17.74
CA LEU A 251 6.63 11.00 -17.89
C LEU A 251 6.23 11.57 -16.52
N PHE A 252 5.69 10.73 -15.62
CA PHE A 252 5.28 11.15 -14.28
C PHE A 252 6.50 11.48 -13.38
N LEU A 253 7.57 10.66 -13.42
CA LEU A 253 8.83 10.96 -12.74
C LEU A 253 9.54 12.20 -13.33
N GLY A 254 9.48 12.39 -14.65
CA GLY A 254 10.07 13.54 -15.33
C GLY A 254 9.35 14.87 -15.05
N LEU A 255 8.02 14.84 -14.96
CA LEU A 255 7.22 16.00 -14.55
C LEU A 255 7.39 16.32 -13.06
N SER A 256 7.54 15.30 -12.21
CA SER A 256 7.74 15.50 -10.78
C SER A 256 9.15 16.00 -10.43
N CYS A 257 10.19 15.60 -11.18
CA CYS A 257 11.57 16.09 -10.96
C CYS A 257 11.77 17.55 -11.38
N ARG A 258 10.93 18.11 -12.25
CA ARG A 258 11.04 19.52 -12.67
C ARG A 258 10.64 20.52 -11.58
N ASN A 259 9.97 20.07 -10.52
CA ASN A 259 9.48 20.91 -9.43
C ASN A 259 10.05 20.56 -8.04
N VAL A 260 11.04 19.66 -7.94
CA VAL A 260 11.77 19.46 -6.68
C VAL A 260 12.83 20.56 -6.54
N SER A 261 12.38 21.78 -6.23
CA SER A 261 13.25 22.70 -5.48
C SER A 261 13.36 22.15 -4.08
N TYR A 262 14.57 21.70 -3.72
CA TYR A 262 14.92 21.42 -2.34
C TYR A 262 14.52 22.63 -1.48
N PRO A 263 13.95 22.43 -0.27
CA PRO A 263 13.89 23.51 0.69
C PRO A 263 15.31 24.01 0.90
N LYS A 264 15.58 25.24 0.45
CA LYS A 264 16.70 26.00 0.98
C LYS A 264 16.41 26.19 2.47
N PHE A 265 17.22 25.56 3.30
CA PHE A 265 17.37 25.95 4.70
C PHE A 265 18.14 27.26 4.75
#